data_AF-A0A529KWB3-F1
#
_entry.id   AF-A0A529KWB3-F1
#
_cell.length_a   1.000
_cell.length_b   1.000
_cell.length_c   1.000
_cell.angle_alpha   90.00
_cell.angle_beta   90.00
_cell.angle_gamma   90.00
#
_symmetry.space_group_name_H-M   'P 1'
#
loop_
_entity.id
_entity.type
_entity.pdbx_description
1 polymer ?
#
loop_
_entity_poly.entity_id
_entity_poly.type
_entity_poly.pdbx_seq_one_letter_code
_entity_poly.pdbx_strand_id
1 'polypeptide(L)'
;ILMLSGIGPGAHLQENGIKVIADRPGVGANLQDHLELYIQQEATRPITLNSVLNPFSKAMIGAQWLFFKTGLGATNHFEAAAFVRSQAGVDYPDIQYHFIPAAVRD
;
A
#
# COMPACT_ATOMS: atom_id res chain seq x y z
N ILE A 1 3.22 10.83 -17.73
CA ILE A 1 2.62 12.08 -18.26
C ILE A 1 3.68 13.09 -18.70
N LEU A 2 4.57 13.58 -17.81
CA LEU A 2 5.59 14.58 -18.19
C LEU A 2 6.40 14.22 -19.44
N MET A 3 6.93 12.98 -19.52
CA MET A 3 7.66 12.52 -20.70
C MET A 3 6.80 12.51 -21.97
N LEU A 4 5.52 12.11 -21.88
CA LEU A 4 4.57 12.18 -23.01
C LEU A 4 4.27 13.62 -23.44
N SER A 5 4.47 14.60 -22.56
CA SER A 5 4.35 16.02 -22.85
C SER A 5 5.66 16.66 -23.32
N GLY A 6 6.72 15.88 -23.57
CA GLY A 6 8.01 16.37 -24.04
C GLY A 6 8.93 16.93 -22.95
N ILE A 7 8.69 16.59 -21.68
CA ILE A 7 9.51 17.01 -20.53
C ILE A 7 10.15 15.76 -19.89
N GLY A 8 11.46 15.60 -20.04
CA GLY A 8 12.19 14.40 -19.59
C GLY A 8 13.57 14.25 -20.24
N PRO A 9 14.24 13.09 -20.09
CA PRO A 9 15.58 12.88 -20.65
C PRO A 9 15.58 13.02 -22.17
N GLY A 10 16.29 14.01 -22.71
CA GLY A 10 16.18 14.44 -24.10
C GLY A 10 16.39 13.33 -25.14
N ALA A 11 17.44 12.51 -24.96
CA ALA A 11 17.72 11.38 -25.85
C ALA A 11 16.59 10.35 -25.83
N HIS A 12 16.12 9.95 -24.65
CA HIS A 12 15.02 9.01 -24.49
C HIS A 12 13.72 9.53 -25.14
N LEU A 13 13.42 10.83 -25.00
CA LEU A 13 12.26 11.44 -25.65
C LEU A 13 12.37 11.38 -27.19
N GLN A 14 13.55 11.69 -27.74
CA GLN A 14 13.80 11.65 -29.18
C GLN A 14 13.71 10.23 -29.74
N GLU A 15 14.26 9.24 -29.03
CA GLU A 15 14.13 7.80 -29.37
C GLU A 15 12.66 7.36 -29.49
N ASN A 16 11.78 7.97 -28.69
CA ASN A 16 10.35 7.67 -28.68
C ASN A 16 9.53 8.61 -29.59
N GLY A 17 10.17 9.39 -30.47
CA GLY A 17 9.49 10.27 -31.42
C GLY A 17 8.78 11.47 -30.78
N ILE A 18 9.15 11.84 -29.55
CA ILE A 18 8.54 12.93 -28.80
C ILE A 18 9.40 14.19 -28.94
N LYS A 19 8.77 15.31 -29.34
CA LYS A 19 9.43 16.63 -29.34
C LYS A 19 9.89 16.99 -27.93
N VAL A 20 11.17 17.28 -27.77
CA VAL A 20 11.73 17.78 -26.51
C VAL A 20 11.30 19.24 -26.31
N ILE A 21 10.46 19.48 -25.30
CA ILE A 21 10.10 20.82 -24.79
C ILE A 21 11.09 21.26 -23.72
N ALA A 22 11.48 20.34 -22.82
CA ALA A 22 12.50 20.59 -21.81
C ALA A 22 13.28 19.32 -21.49
N ASP A 23 14.60 19.36 -21.69
CA ASP A 23 15.49 18.27 -21.31
C ASP A 23 15.68 18.26 -19.78
N ARG A 24 15.10 17.26 -19.14
CA ARG A 24 15.04 17.09 -17.68
C ARG A 24 15.38 15.64 -17.34
N PRO A 25 16.68 15.29 -17.20
CA PRO A 25 17.11 13.90 -17.00
C PRO A 25 16.61 13.27 -15.69
N GLY A 26 16.21 14.07 -14.70
CA GLY A 26 15.64 13.56 -13.45
C GLY A 26 14.19 13.08 -13.54
N VAL A 27 13.44 13.42 -14.61
CA VAL A 27 12.05 12.99 -14.75
C VAL A 27 12.00 11.48 -15.01
N GLY A 28 11.32 10.74 -14.12
CA GLY A 28 11.26 9.28 -14.17
C GLY A 28 12.43 8.58 -13.46
N ALA A 29 13.41 9.34 -12.94
CA ALA A 29 14.50 8.81 -12.12
C ALA A 29 14.17 8.94 -10.61
N ASN A 30 15.05 8.38 -9.77
CA ASN A 30 14.97 8.45 -8.31
C ASN A 30 13.62 7.96 -7.74
N LEU A 31 13.07 6.89 -8.33
CA LEU A 31 11.92 6.21 -7.77
C LEU A 31 12.32 5.65 -6.40
N GLN A 32 11.61 6.09 -5.37
CA GLN A 32 11.72 5.57 -4.02
C GLN A 32 10.38 4.95 -3.65
N ASP A 33 10.46 3.77 -3.07
CA ASP A 33 9.32 3.06 -2.52
C ASP A 33 9.73 2.47 -1.17
N HIS A 34 8.76 2.04 -0.38
CA HIS A 34 9.00 1.38 0.89
C HIS A 34 8.94 -0.14 0.69
N LEU A 35 10.02 -0.83 1.06
CA LEU A 35 10.01 -2.30 1.07
C LEU A 35 9.14 -2.79 2.23
N GLU A 36 8.15 -3.63 1.94
CA GLU A 36 7.27 -4.26 2.92
C GLU A 36 7.57 -5.76 3.06
N LEU A 37 7.43 -6.28 4.28
CA LEU A 37 7.54 -7.70 4.59
C LEU A 37 6.37 -8.13 5.47
N TYR A 38 5.79 -9.29 5.19
CA TYR A 38 4.71 -9.85 6.00
C TYR A 38 5.26 -10.78 7.09
N ILE A 39 5.00 -10.44 8.34
CA ILE A 39 5.23 -11.31 9.50
C ILE A 39 3.87 -11.73 10.04
N GLN A 40 3.56 -13.02 9.92
CA GLN A 40 2.25 -13.57 10.28
C GLN A 40 2.37 -14.49 11.49
N GLN A 41 1.40 -14.39 12.41
CA GLN A 41 1.30 -15.21 13.61
C GLN A 41 -0.13 -15.72 13.76
N GLU A 42 -0.28 -16.96 14.23
CA GLU A 42 -1.60 -17.53 14.50
C GLU A 42 -2.20 -16.91 15.77
N ALA A 43 -3.45 -16.44 15.68
CA ALA A 43 -4.17 -15.95 16.82
C ALA A 43 -4.64 -17.12 17.70
N THR A 44 -4.40 -17.03 19.01
CA THR A 44 -4.85 -18.04 19.99
C THR A 44 -6.37 -18.07 20.20
N ARG A 45 -7.10 -17.11 19.62
CA ARG A 45 -8.57 -16.98 19.70
C ARG A 45 -9.13 -16.68 18.30
N PRO A 46 -10.36 -17.12 17.97
CA PRO A 46 -10.96 -16.95 16.65
C PRO A 46 -11.54 -15.53 16.42
N ILE A 47 -10.78 -14.49 16.77
CA ILE A 47 -11.20 -13.08 16.75
C ILE A 47 -10.71 -12.31 15.52
N THR A 48 -9.89 -12.94 14.67
CA THR A 48 -9.36 -12.35 13.43
C THR A 48 -10.41 -12.35 12.32
N LEU A 49 -10.22 -11.57 11.26
CA LEU A 49 -11.08 -11.59 10.07
C LEU A 49 -11.24 -12.99 9.47
N ASN A 50 -10.21 -13.84 9.57
CA ASN A 50 -10.27 -15.21 9.07
C ASN A 50 -11.49 -16.01 9.59
N SER A 51 -12.01 -15.71 10.78
CA SER A 51 -13.18 -16.41 11.34
C SER A 51 -14.51 -16.03 10.67
N VAL A 52 -14.54 -14.94 9.89
CA VAL A 52 -15.75 -14.41 9.22
C VAL A 52 -15.64 -14.36 7.69
N LEU A 53 -14.71 -15.13 7.10
CA LEU A 53 -14.52 -15.18 5.65
C LEU A 53 -15.35 -16.24 4.90
N ASN A 54 -16.22 -16.98 5.58
CA ASN A 54 -17.13 -17.92 4.92
C ASN A 54 -18.16 -17.17 4.03
N PRO A 55 -18.74 -17.82 3.00
CA PRO A 55 -19.63 -17.14 2.05
C PRO A 55 -20.84 -16.45 2.67
N PHE A 56 -21.43 -17.05 3.71
CA PHE A 56 -22.59 -16.48 4.39
C PHE A 56 -22.23 -15.20 5.15
N SER A 57 -21.16 -15.22 5.94
CA SER A 57 -20.65 -14.04 6.65
C SER A 57 -20.28 -12.92 5.67
N LYS A 58 -19.65 -13.24 4.54
CA LYS A 58 -19.34 -12.25 3.49
C LYS A 58 -20.59 -11.60 2.90
N ALA A 59 -21.65 -12.38 2.62
CA ALA A 59 -22.92 -11.84 2.15
C ALA A 59 -23.54 -10.88 3.17
N MET A 60 -23.52 -11.26 4.45
CA MET A 60 -24.04 -10.41 5.53
C MET A 60 -23.22 -9.13 5.72
N ILE A 61 -21.88 -9.21 5.66
CA ILE A 61 -21.00 -8.03 5.70
C ILE A 61 -21.31 -7.10 4.51
N GLY A 62 -21.46 -7.66 3.31
CA GLY A 62 -21.82 -6.91 2.11
C GLY A 62 -23.18 -6.23 2.23
N ALA A 63 -24.20 -6.92 2.75
CA ALA A 63 -25.52 -6.35 2.99
C ALA A 63 -25.47 -5.23 4.03
N GLN A 64 -24.76 -5.42 5.14
CA GLN A 64 -24.60 -4.39 6.17
C GLN A 64 -23.95 -3.12 5.60
N TRP A 65 -22.88 -3.27 4.81
CA TRP A 65 -22.25 -2.14 4.15
C TRP A 65 -23.16 -1.51 3.08
N LEU A 66 -23.89 -2.30 2.31
CA LEU A 66 -24.76 -1.80 1.25
C LEU A 66 -25.86 -0.90 1.81
N PHE A 67 -26.56 -1.37 2.84
CA PHE A 67 -27.74 -0.69 3.38
C PHE A 67 -27.41 0.32 4.48
N PHE A 68 -26.36 0.10 5.27
CA PHE A 68 -26.07 0.92 6.45
C PHE A 68 -24.70 1.60 6.41
N LYS A 69 -23.83 1.26 5.45
CA LYS A 69 -22.47 1.82 5.36
C LYS A 69 -21.64 1.63 6.63
N THR A 70 -21.89 0.54 7.36
CA THR A 70 -21.20 0.19 8.61
C THR A 70 -20.61 -1.23 8.56
N GLY A 71 -19.87 -1.59 9.61
CA GLY A 71 -19.35 -2.94 9.81
C GLY A 71 -18.02 -3.20 9.10
N LEU A 72 -17.65 -4.49 8.99
CA LEU A 72 -16.36 -4.91 8.44
C LEU A 72 -16.15 -4.52 6.96
N GLY A 73 -17.22 -4.27 6.21
CA GLY A 73 -17.13 -3.74 4.84
C GLY A 73 -16.76 -2.25 4.77
N ALA A 74 -16.73 -1.54 5.90
CA ALA A 74 -16.47 -0.11 6.00
C ALA A 74 -15.10 0.24 6.62
N THR A 75 -14.23 -0.76 6.87
CA THR A 75 -12.85 -0.55 7.38
C THR A 75 -11.82 -0.94 6.32
N ASN A 76 -10.63 -0.33 6.38
CA ASN A 76 -9.46 -0.74 5.60
C ASN A 76 -8.69 -1.90 6.26
N HIS A 77 -9.02 -2.23 7.52
CA HIS A 77 -8.41 -3.27 8.36
C HIS A 77 -6.99 -3.00 8.85
N PHE A 78 -6.45 -1.79 8.64
CA PHE A 78 -5.19 -1.35 9.26
C PHE A 78 -5.48 -0.79 10.65
N GLU A 79 -5.62 -1.69 11.62
CA GLU A 79 -6.21 -1.38 12.94
C GLU A 79 -5.20 -0.77 13.93
N ALA A 80 -3.91 -0.97 13.71
CA ALA A 80 -2.86 -0.30 14.48
C ALA A 80 -1.59 -0.09 13.64
N ALA A 81 -0.78 0.88 14.05
CA ALA A 81 0.49 1.19 13.42
C ALA A 81 1.53 1.61 14.46
N ALA A 82 2.80 1.43 14.12
CA ALA A 82 3.92 1.94 14.91
C ALA A 82 5.03 2.46 14.00
N PHE A 83 5.73 3.49 14.46
CA PHE A 83 6.94 4.00 13.83
C PHE A 83 8.07 3.82 14.83
N VAL A 84 9.10 3.07 14.46
CA VAL A 84 10.23 2.78 15.33
C VAL A 84 11.55 3.05 14.63
N ARG A 85 12.60 3.19 15.44
CA ARG A 85 13.98 3.26 14.96
C ARG A 85 14.58 1.87 14.98
N SER A 86 15.28 1.49 13.92
CA SER A 86 15.98 0.21 13.79
C SER A 86 17.06 0.03 14.86
N GLN A 87 17.68 1.12 15.30
CA GLN A 87 18.72 1.12 16.34
C GLN A 87 18.84 2.49 17.04
N ALA A 88 19.59 2.51 18.15
CA ALA A 88 19.96 3.76 18.81
C ALA A 88 20.81 4.65 17.88
N GLY A 89 20.59 5.96 17.96
CA GLY A 89 21.33 6.95 17.15
C GLY A 89 20.74 7.27 15.77
N VAL A 90 19.70 6.56 15.30
CA VAL A 90 18.94 6.98 14.10
C VAL A 90 18.11 8.22 14.45
N ASP A 91 18.15 9.26 13.63
CA ASP A 91 17.51 10.56 13.94
C ASP A 91 15.97 10.53 13.80
N TYR A 92 15.45 9.69 12.91
CA TYR A 92 14.01 9.56 12.62
C TYR A 92 13.59 8.09 12.51
N PRO A 93 12.31 7.75 12.72
CA PRO A 93 11.82 6.39 12.51
C PRO A 93 12.04 5.94 11.07
N ASP A 94 12.72 4.81 10.91
CA ASP A 94 13.08 4.19 9.63
C ASP A 94 12.35 2.85 9.40
N ILE A 95 11.52 2.42 10.36
CA ILE A 95 10.65 1.24 10.25
C ILE A 95 9.21 1.63 10.59
N GLN A 96 8.29 1.21 9.72
CA GLN A 96 6.85 1.33 9.93
C GLN A 96 6.23 -0.06 10.08
N TYR A 97 5.48 -0.26 11.16
CA TYR A 97 4.63 -1.44 11.35
C TYR A 97 3.19 -1.09 11.06
N HIS A 98 2.51 -2.00 10.38
CA HIS A 98 1.08 -2.04 10.23
C HIS A 98 0.56 -3.35 10.80
N PHE A 99 -0.50 -3.26 11.60
CA PHE A 99 -1.18 -4.43 12.11
C PHE A 99 -2.52 -4.61 11.39
N ILE A 100 -2.72 -5.81 10.85
CA ILE A 100 -3.95 -6.24 10.23
C ILE A 100 -4.39 -7.53 10.93
N PRO A 101 -5.64 -7.64 11.42
CA PRO A 101 -6.14 -8.86 12.05
C PRO A 101 -6.52 -9.93 11.00
N ALA A 102 -5.62 -10.21 10.06
CA ALA A 102 -5.82 -11.13 8.94
C ALA A 102 -4.51 -11.85 8.58
N ALA A 103 -4.65 -12.91 7.77
CA ALA A 103 -3.51 -13.55 7.12
C ALA A 103 -3.47 -13.12 5.66
N VAL A 104 -2.30 -12.69 5.17
CA VAL A 104 -2.07 -12.38 3.76
C VAL A 104 -1.58 -13.65 3.08
N ARG A 105 -2.21 -14.02 1.96
CA ARG A 105 -1.82 -15.18 1.14
C ARG A 105 -1.47 -14.65 -0.24
N ASP A 106 -0.25 -14.91 -0.68
CA ASP A 106 0.24 -14.64 -2.03
C ASP A 106 -0.25 -15.70 -3.03
#